data_AF-A0A917T3M4-F1
#
_entry.id   AF-A0A917T3M4-F1
#
_cell.length_a   1.000
_cell.length_b   1.000
_cell.length_c   1.000
_cell.angle_alpha   90.00
_cell.angle_beta   90.00
_cell.angle_gamma   90.00
#
_symmetry.space_group_name_H-M   'P 1'
#
loop_
_entity.id
_entity.type
_entity.pdbx_description
1 polymer ?
#
loop_
_entity_poly.entity_id
_entity_poly.type
_entity_poly.pdbx_seq_one_letter_code
_entity_poly.pdbx_strand_id
1 'polypeptide(L)'
;MRACAEACLSEDTVVELVKCIRTVLDCADVCEATGRVLTQLAGSDASLIRAVLATCKACADKCESHAGLHGHCRVCAEACRRCERACRQLLDSLG
;
A
#
# COMPACT_ATOMS: atom_id res chain seq x y z
N MET A 1 -4.75 5.61 0.65
CA MET A 1 -5.01 4.15 0.73
C MET A 1 -6.25 3.83 1.57
N ARG A 2 -6.41 4.38 2.78
CA ARG A 2 -7.60 4.17 3.64
C ARG A 2 -8.96 4.31 2.92
N ALA A 3 -9.10 5.25 1.99
CA ALA A 3 -10.30 5.42 1.17
C ALA A 3 -10.73 4.16 0.39
N CYS A 4 -9.79 3.30 -0.04
CA CYS A 4 -10.13 2.04 -0.69
C CYS A 4 -10.73 1.03 0.30
N ALA A 5 -10.27 1.00 1.54
CA ALA A 5 -10.82 0.11 2.56
C ALA A 5 -12.26 0.53 2.93
N GLU A 6 -12.48 1.83 3.08
CA GLU A 6 -13.82 2.41 3.33
C GLU A 6 -14.78 2.15 2.16
N ALA A 7 -14.30 2.31 0.93
CA ALA A 7 -15.07 1.96 -0.26
C ALA A 7 -15.40 0.46 -0.29
N CYS A 8 -14.42 -0.43 -0.09
CA CYS A 8 -14.64 -1.88 0.00
C CYS A 8 -15.66 -2.28 1.07
N LEU A 9 -15.71 -1.56 2.20
CA LEU A 9 -16.69 -1.80 3.28
C LEU A 9 -18.11 -1.41 2.89
N SER A 10 -18.26 -0.57 1.87
CA SER A 10 -19.55 -0.07 1.37
C SER A 10 -20.08 -0.88 0.17
N GLU A 11 -19.33 -1.87 -0.30
CA GLU A 11 -19.72 -2.74 -1.41
C GLU A 11 -20.62 -3.88 -0.94
N ASP A 12 -21.62 -4.25 -1.73
CA ASP A 12 -22.52 -5.38 -1.44
C ASP A 12 -21.78 -6.71 -1.33
N THR A 13 -20.61 -6.83 -1.98
CA THR A 13 -19.73 -8.01 -1.98
C THR A 13 -18.64 -7.94 -0.91
N VAL A 14 -18.83 -7.18 0.18
CA VAL A 14 -17.84 -6.95 1.25
C VAL A 14 -17.16 -8.23 1.78
N VAL A 15 -17.87 -9.36 1.82
CA VAL A 15 -17.33 -10.66 2.25
C VAL A 15 -16.14 -11.11 1.39
N GLU A 16 -16.20 -10.87 0.08
CA GLU A 16 -15.14 -11.18 -0.88
C GLU A 16 -13.96 -10.20 -0.76
N LEU A 17 -14.22 -9.01 -0.22
CA LEU A 17 -13.27 -7.91 -0.07
C LEU A 17 -12.59 -7.88 1.30
N VAL A 18 -12.94 -8.74 2.26
CA VAL A 18 -12.34 -8.77 3.61
C VAL A 18 -10.82 -8.79 3.58
N LYS A 19 -10.23 -9.63 2.71
CA LYS A 19 -8.78 -9.69 2.55
C LYS A 19 -8.22 -8.42 1.91
N CYS A 20 -8.92 -7.81 0.96
CA CYS A 20 -8.55 -6.52 0.37
C CYS A 20 -8.52 -5.43 1.45
N ILE A 21 -9.57 -5.32 2.26
CA ILE A 21 -9.70 -4.35 3.35
C ILE A 21 -8.52 -4.46 4.32
N ARG A 22 -8.23 -5.67 4.81
CA ARG A 22 -7.11 -5.91 5.75
C ARG A 22 -5.78 -5.48 5.14
N THR A 23 -5.47 -5.95 3.93
CA THR A 23 -4.20 -5.63 3.27
C THR A 23 -4.06 -4.13 2.95
N VAL A 24 -5.15 -3.44 2.60
CA VAL A 24 -5.15 -1.99 2.38
C VAL A 24 -4.88 -1.22 3.67
N LEU A 25 -5.47 -1.65 4.80
CA LEU A 25 -5.24 -1.03 6.10
C LEU A 25 -3.79 -1.24 6.58
N ASP A 26 -3.27 -2.47 6.51
CA ASP A 26 -1.88 -2.78 6.85
C ASP A 26 -0.90 -1.94 6.01
N CYS A 27 -1.15 -1.84 4.69
CA CYS A 27 -0.34 -1.03 3.79
C CYS A 27 -0.43 0.46 4.12
N ALA A 28 -1.61 0.98 4.47
CA ALA A 28 -1.79 2.38 4.84
C ALA A 28 -1.01 2.72 6.11
N ASP A 29 -1.09 1.88 7.14
CA ASP A 29 -0.42 2.10 8.43
C ASP A 29 1.11 2.07 8.27
N VAL A 30 1.63 1.08 7.53
CA VAL A 30 3.07 0.96 7.28
C VAL A 30 3.59 2.13 6.43
N CYS A 31 2.84 2.56 5.41
CA CYS A 31 3.22 3.72 4.60
C CYS A 31 3.23 5.02 5.42
N GLU A 32 2.21 5.22 6.26
CA GLU A 32 2.09 6.42 7.10
C GLU A 32 3.23 6.48 8.13
N ALA A 33 3.47 5.39 8.85
CA ALA A 33 4.55 5.30 9.82
C ALA A 33 5.91 5.55 9.16
N THR A 34 6.14 4.94 8.00
CA THR A 34 7.40 5.10 7.27
C THR A 34 7.60 6.52 6.75
N GLY A 35 6.56 7.13 6.19
CA GLY A 35 6.61 8.53 5.75
C GLY A 35 7.00 9.47 6.88
N ARG A 36 6.42 9.30 8.07
CA ARG A 36 6.78 10.08 9.28
C ARG A 36 8.25 9.88 9.66
N VAL A 37 8.70 8.63 9.74
CA VAL A 37 10.09 8.29 10.10
C VAL A 37 11.09 8.90 9.11
N LEU A 38 10.88 8.75 7.81
CA LEU A 38 11.76 9.28 6.76
C LEU A 38 11.84 10.82 6.76
N THR A 39 10.79 11.51 7.20
CA THR A 39 10.81 12.98 7.29
C THR A 39 11.47 13.52 8.55
N GLN A 40 11.55 12.73 9.63
CA GLN A 40 12.05 13.17 10.93
C GLN A 40 13.51 12.77 11.18
N LEU A 41 13.92 11.59 10.72
CA LEU A 41 15.28 11.09 10.86
C LEU A 41 16.08 11.45 9.61
N ALA A 42 17.24 12.08 9.79
CA ALA A 42 18.20 12.39 8.72
C ALA A 42 18.87 11.12 8.11
N GLY A 43 18.39 9.92 8.44
CA GLY A 43 18.88 8.64 7.96
C GLY A 43 17.73 7.73 7.57
N SER A 44 17.81 7.18 6.36
CA SER A 44 16.85 6.19 5.87
C SER A 44 17.24 4.79 6.36
N ASP A 45 16.32 4.10 7.04
CA ASP A 45 16.51 2.70 7.45
C ASP A 45 16.06 1.75 6.33
N ALA A 46 17.00 0.99 5.76
CA ALA A 46 16.71 0.05 4.69
C ALA A 46 15.73 -1.08 5.11
N SER A 47 15.67 -1.43 6.40
CA SER A 47 14.70 -2.41 6.91
C SER A 47 13.26 -1.87 6.87
N LEU A 48 13.09 -0.59 7.23
CA LEU A 48 11.82 0.12 7.17
C LEU A 48 11.32 0.22 5.72
N ILE A 49 12.21 0.58 4.78
CA ILE A 49 11.84 0.71 3.37
C ILE A 49 11.48 -0.66 2.77
N ARG A 50 12.20 -1.74 3.16
CA ARG A 50 11.84 -3.11 2.77
C ARG A 50 10.47 -3.53 3.30
N ALA A 51 10.09 -3.11 4.51
CA ALA A 51 8.77 -3.39 5.06
C ALA A 51 7.66 -2.72 4.22
N VAL A 52 7.82 -1.45 3.86
CA VAL A 52 6.88 -0.75 2.95
C VAL A 52 6.81 -1.43 1.60
N LEU A 53 7.95 -1.83 1.03
CA LEU A 53 7.99 -2.49 -0.26
C LEU A 53 7.15 -3.77 -0.26
N ALA A 54 7.28 -4.58 0.80
CA ALA A 54 6.54 -5.83 0.96
C ALA A 54 5.03 -5.60 1.09
N THR A 55 4.60 -4.62 1.91
CA THR A 55 3.17 -4.32 2.11
C THR A 55 2.54 -3.67 0.89
N CYS A 56 3.23 -2.73 0.24
CA CYS A 56 2.79 -2.11 -1.02
C CYS A 56 2.62 -3.15 -2.12
N LYS A 57 3.56 -4.09 -2.26
CA LYS A 57 3.43 -5.18 -3.24
C LYS A 57 2.19 -6.04 -2.96
N ALA A 58 2.04 -6.52 -1.72
CA ALA A 58 0.89 -7.34 -1.33
C ALA A 58 -0.45 -6.62 -1.53
N CYS A 59 -0.50 -5.32 -1.22
CA CYS A 59 -1.69 -4.50 -1.41
C CYS A 59 -2.01 -4.27 -2.89
N ALA A 60 -0.98 -3.97 -3.71
CA ALA A 60 -1.15 -3.82 -5.14
C ALA A 60 -1.70 -5.11 -5.78
N ASP A 61 -1.06 -6.25 -5.51
CA ASP A 61 -1.48 -7.55 -6.07
C ASP A 61 -2.94 -7.87 -5.68
N LYS A 62 -3.34 -7.59 -4.43
CA LYS A 62 -4.71 -7.83 -3.98
C LYS A 62 -5.71 -6.86 -4.60
N CYS A 63 -5.40 -5.58 -4.67
CA CYS A 63 -6.27 -4.58 -5.28
C CYS A 63 -6.42 -4.80 -6.80
N GLU A 64 -5.35 -5.23 -7.50
CA GLU A 64 -5.38 -5.58 -8.92
C GLU A 64 -6.38 -6.70 -9.22
N SER A 65 -6.48 -7.70 -8.33
CA SER A 65 -7.47 -8.78 -8.48
C SER A 65 -8.94 -8.32 -8.46
N HIS A 66 -9.20 -7.10 -7.97
CA HIS A 66 -10.53 -6.50 -7.89
C HIS A 66 -10.71 -5.29 -8.83
N ALA A 67 -9.67 -4.88 -9.55
CA ALA A 67 -9.64 -3.64 -10.33
C ALA A 67 -10.61 -3.63 -11.52
N GLY A 68 -11.02 -4.81 -12.01
CA GLY A 68 -12.02 -4.93 -13.08
C GLY A 68 -13.47 -4.71 -12.62
N LEU A 69 -13.74 -4.87 -11.34
CA LEU A 69 -15.08 -4.72 -10.74
C LEU A 69 -15.19 -3.41 -9.96
N HIS A 70 -14.12 -3.03 -9.27
CA HIS A 70 -14.12 -1.91 -8.33
C HIS A 70 -13.09 -0.85 -8.73
N GLY A 71 -13.58 0.32 -9.15
CA GLY A 71 -12.72 1.43 -9.59
C GLY A 71 -11.77 1.94 -8.50
N HIS A 72 -12.20 1.92 -7.23
CA HIS A 72 -11.36 2.30 -6.09
C HIS A 72 -10.18 1.33 -5.90
N CYS A 73 -10.38 0.03 -6.15
CA CYS A 73 -9.30 -0.97 -6.11
C CYS A 73 -8.27 -0.70 -7.20
N ARG A 74 -8.69 -0.33 -8.42
CA ARG A 74 -7.75 0.06 -9.49
C ARG A 74 -6.87 1.25 -9.06
N VAL A 75 -7.48 2.31 -8.53
CA VAL A 75 -6.75 3.50 -8.07
C VAL A 75 -5.79 3.17 -6.92
N CYS A 76 -6.22 2.30 -5.99
CA CYS A 76 -5.39 1.86 -4.87
C CYS A 76 -4.19 1.04 -5.36
N ALA A 77 -4.40 0.09 -6.28
CA ALA A 77 -3.33 -0.68 -6.90
C ALA A 77 -2.28 0.22 -7.56
N GLU A 78 -2.70 1.17 -8.39
CA GLU A 78 -1.78 2.11 -9.04
C GLU A 78 -0.97 2.94 -8.03
N ALA A 79 -1.60 3.36 -6.93
CA ALA A 79 -0.92 4.08 -5.86
C ALA A 79 0.12 3.20 -5.13
N CYS A 80 -0.23 1.96 -4.81
CA CYS A 80 0.69 1.00 -4.20
C CYS A 80 1.87 0.69 -5.13
N ARG A 81 1.65 0.53 -6.45
CA ARG A 81 2.73 0.35 -7.43
C ARG A 81 3.64 1.57 -7.55
N ARG A 82 3.09 2.79 -7.44
CA ARG A 82 3.90 4.03 -7.40
C ARG A 82 4.78 4.06 -6.15
N CYS A 83 4.21 3.73 -4.99
CA CYS A 83 4.97 3.68 -3.73
C CYS A 83 6.05 2.58 -3.78
N GLU A 84 5.72 1.40 -4.28
CA GLU A 84 6.68 0.29 -4.48
C GLU A 84 7.88 0.73 -5.33
N ARG A 85 7.65 1.44 -6.45
CA ARG A 85 8.73 1.99 -7.29
C ARG A 85 9.58 3.02 -6.55
N ALA A 86 8.96 3.94 -5.82
CA ALA A 86 9.68 4.95 -5.05
C ALA A 86 10.54 4.33 -3.94
N CYS A 87 10.02 3.31 -3.23
CA CYS A 87 10.78 2.58 -2.21
C CYS A 87 11.96 1.82 -2.80
N ARG A 88 11.84 1.22 -3.99
CA ARG A 88 12.97 0.61 -4.69
C ARG A 88 14.05 1.63 -5.03
N GLN A 89 13.66 2.75 -5.64
CA GLN A 89 14.60 3.82 -5.99
C GLN A 89 15.32 4.36 -4.75
N LEU A 90 14.61 4.49 -3.63
CA LEU A 90 15.22 4.90 -2.37
C LEU A 90 16.20 3.85 -1.86
N LEU A 91 15.86 2.55 -1.86
CA LEU A 91 16.80 1.48 -1.48
C LEU A 91 18.05 1.48 -2.36
N ASP A 92 17.89 1.62 -3.67
CA ASP A 92 19.00 1.64 -4.62
C ASP A 92 19.94 2.84 -4.36
N SER A 93 19.40 3.96 -3.86
CA SER A 93 20.20 5.14 -3.49
C SER A 93 20.97 4.99 -2.16
N LEU A 94 20.65 3.99 -1.35
CA LEU A 94 21.23 3.79 -0.01
C LEU A 94 22.44 2.85 0.02
N GLY A 95 22.69 2.08 -1.05
CA GLY A 95 23.85 1.19 -1.17
C GLY A 95 23.66 -0.20 -0.58
#